data_AF-A0A358GS94-F1
#
_entry.id   AF-A0A358GS94-F1
#
_cell.length_a   1.000
_cell.length_b   1.000
_cell.length_c   1.000
_cell.angle_alpha   90.00
_cell.angle_beta   90.00
_cell.angle_gamma   90.00
#
_symmetry.space_group_name_H-M   'P 1'
#
loop_
_entity.id
_entity.type
_entity.pdbx_description
1 polymer ?
#
loop_
_entity_poly.entity_id
_entity_poly.type
_entity_poly.pdbx_seq_one_letter_code
_entity_poly.pdbx_strand_id
1 'polypeptide(L)'
;MTRTVQDVKFALHTIMDKLVGNNSEPFNTEEIEVLIFAFESHILFDNVAHKFLSSLKGLVEISDLNSNKNNEEHTPESREFLFIQERSTMVKTLLLTVIKESILREMSIRFGS
;
A
#
# COMPACT_ATOMS: atom_id res chain seq x y z
N MET A 1 13.54 11.23 -9.88
CA MET A 1 13.53 10.51 -11.17
C MET A 1 12.13 10.62 -11.76
N THR A 2 12.00 10.96 -13.04
CA THR A 2 10.71 11.00 -13.75
C THR A 2 10.22 9.57 -13.95
N ARG A 3 9.21 9.14 -13.17
CA ARG A 3 8.52 7.85 -13.37
C ARG A 3 7.69 7.94 -14.65
N THR A 4 7.88 7.02 -15.59
CA THR A 4 7.06 6.98 -16.81
C THR A 4 5.70 6.33 -16.51
N VAL A 5 4.69 6.61 -17.34
CA VAL A 5 3.36 5.99 -17.21
C VAL A 5 3.44 4.45 -17.32
N GLN A 6 4.40 3.93 -18.09
CA GLN A 6 4.65 2.50 -18.19
C GLN A 6 5.17 1.91 -16.86
N ASP A 7 6.09 2.59 -16.20
CA ASP A 7 6.65 2.14 -14.92
C ASP A 7 5.56 2.05 -13.84
N VAL A 8 4.67 3.04 -13.80
CA VAL A 8 3.52 3.03 -12.88
C VAL A 8 2.59 1.85 -13.19
N LYS A 9 2.30 1.59 -14.47
CA LYS A 9 1.44 0.47 -14.87
C LYS A 9 2.04 -0.89 -14.47
N PHE A 10 3.34 -1.10 -14.70
CA PHE A 10 4.01 -2.34 -14.32
C PHE A 10 4.05 -2.52 -12.82
N ALA A 11 4.40 -1.47 -12.07
CA ALA A 11 4.40 -1.51 -10.62
C ALA A 11 2.99 -1.84 -10.07
N LEU A 12 1.93 -1.25 -10.63
CA LEU A 12 0.55 -1.58 -10.24
C LEU A 12 0.19 -3.03 -10.51
N HIS A 13 0.65 -3.63 -11.60
CA HIS A 13 0.44 -5.06 -11.85
C HIS A 13 1.06 -5.93 -10.74
N THR A 14 2.33 -5.67 -10.41
CA THR A 14 3.05 -6.37 -9.34
C THR A 14 2.36 -6.20 -7.99
N ILE A 15 1.87 -5.00 -7.68
CA ILE A 15 1.13 -4.70 -6.45
C ILE A 15 -0.17 -5.53 -6.38
N MET A 16 -0.90 -5.62 -7.49
CA MET A 16 -2.14 -6.40 -7.55
C MET A 16 -1.88 -7.91 -7.45
N ASP A 17 -0.80 -8.41 -8.05
CA ASP A 17 -0.38 -9.81 -7.89
C ASP A 17 -0.07 -10.16 -6.43
N LYS A 18 0.63 -9.26 -5.70
CA LYS A 18 0.89 -9.41 -4.26
C LYS A 18 -0.39 -9.34 -3.42
N LEU A 19 -1.36 -8.53 -3.83
CA LEU A 19 -2.65 -8.41 -3.17
C LEU A 19 -3.48 -9.69 -3.27
N VAL A 20 -3.55 -10.28 -4.47
CA VAL A 20 -4.30 -11.52 -4.74
C VAL A 20 -3.59 -12.77 -4.18
N GLY A 21 -2.30 -12.66 -3.88
CA GLY A 21 -1.50 -13.74 -3.29
C GLY A 21 -0.76 -14.59 -4.32
N ASN A 22 -0.67 -14.12 -5.57
CA ASN A 22 0.16 -14.75 -6.61
C ASN A 22 1.66 -14.54 -6.33
N ASN A 23 2.01 -13.47 -5.61
CA ASN A 23 3.36 -13.21 -5.10
C ASN A 23 3.32 -13.11 -3.57
N SER A 24 4.14 -13.93 -2.90
CA SER A 24 4.27 -13.98 -1.44
C SER A 24 5.22 -12.93 -0.85
N GLU A 25 5.94 -12.19 -1.69
CA GLU A 25 6.83 -11.13 -1.24
C GLU A 25 6.06 -9.98 -0.59
N PRO A 26 6.60 -9.39 0.48
CA PRO A 26 6.00 -8.22 1.12
C PRO A 26 6.04 -7.00 0.18
N PHE A 27 5.22 -5.99 0.51
CA PHE A 27 5.28 -4.70 -0.19
C PHE A 27 6.55 -3.97 0.19
N ASN A 28 7.35 -3.61 -0.80
CA ASN A 28 8.53 -2.78 -0.62
C ASN A 28 8.14 -1.29 -0.58
N THR A 29 9.08 -0.43 -0.18
CA THR A 29 8.82 1.01 -0.02
C THR A 29 8.46 1.67 -1.36
N GLU A 30 9.13 1.30 -2.45
CA GLU A 30 8.87 1.85 -3.79
C GLU A 30 7.44 1.55 -4.28
N GLU A 31 6.95 0.34 -4.02
CA GLU A 31 5.59 -0.08 -4.32
C GLU A 31 4.56 0.72 -3.53
N ILE A 32 4.84 1.00 -2.25
CA ILE A 32 3.99 1.85 -1.41
C ILE A 32 4.00 3.30 -1.94
N GLU A 33 5.15 3.83 -2.36
CA GLU A 33 5.24 5.15 -2.98
C GLU A 33 4.50 5.24 -4.32
N VAL A 34 4.53 4.18 -5.13
CA VAL A 34 3.74 4.11 -6.37
C VAL A 34 2.24 4.13 -6.04
N LEU A 35 1.81 3.43 -4.98
CA LEU A 35 0.43 3.48 -4.50
C LEU A 35 0.05 4.89 -4.03
N ILE A 36 0.91 5.56 -3.26
CA ILE A 36 0.70 6.94 -2.83
C ILE A 36 0.53 7.85 -4.05
N PHE A 37 1.44 7.75 -5.03
CA PHE A 37 1.35 8.52 -6.26
C PHE A 37 0.06 8.25 -7.04
N ALA A 38 -0.35 6.98 -7.15
CA ALA A 38 -1.58 6.61 -7.84
C ALA A 38 -2.84 7.17 -7.15
N PHE A 39 -2.84 7.19 -5.82
CA PHE A 39 -3.92 7.74 -5.00
C PHE A 39 -3.97 9.28 -5.06
N GLU A 40 -2.82 9.96 -5.03
CA GLU A 40 -2.73 11.42 -5.18
C GLU A 40 -3.15 11.88 -6.58
N SER A 41 -2.77 11.11 -7.61
CA SER A 41 -3.06 11.41 -9.01
C SER A 41 -4.46 10.97 -9.45
N HIS A 42 -5.28 10.44 -8.54
CA HIS A 42 -6.63 9.90 -8.82
C HIS A 42 -6.64 8.87 -9.96
N ILE A 43 -5.53 8.13 -10.13
CA ILE A 43 -5.42 7.07 -11.14
C ILE A 43 -6.23 5.84 -10.71
N LEU A 44 -6.28 5.58 -9.40
CA LEU A 44 -6.99 4.45 -8.80
C LEU A 44 -8.04 4.94 -7.81
N PHE A 45 -9.25 4.37 -7.90
CA PHE A 45 -10.36 4.52 -6.96
C PHE A 45 -10.81 5.97 -6.69
N ASP A 46 -10.59 6.88 -7.65
CA ASP A 46 -10.95 8.30 -7.62
C ASP A 46 -10.75 8.94 -6.23
N ASN A 47 -11.76 9.67 -5.74
CA ASN A 47 -11.75 10.36 -4.45
C ASN A 47 -11.84 9.40 -3.25
N VAL A 48 -12.10 8.10 -3.46
CA VAL A 48 -12.19 7.12 -2.36
C VAL A 48 -10.81 6.85 -1.81
N ALA A 49 -9.83 6.60 -2.69
CA ALA A 49 -8.44 6.38 -2.34
C ALA A 49 -7.83 7.53 -1.52
N HIS A 50 -8.20 8.78 -1.82
CA HIS A 50 -7.65 9.97 -1.19
C HIS A 50 -7.85 10.00 0.35
N LYS A 51 -8.95 9.41 0.85
CA LYS A 51 -9.25 9.30 2.29
C LYS A 51 -8.21 8.47 3.05
N PHE A 52 -7.53 7.56 2.36
CA PHE A 52 -6.59 6.61 2.95
C PHE A 52 -5.12 7.00 2.73
N LEU A 53 -4.85 8.14 2.07
CA LEU A 53 -3.49 8.62 1.82
C LEU A 53 -2.69 8.84 3.09
N SER A 54 -3.28 9.44 4.13
CA SER A 54 -2.58 9.67 5.40
C SER A 54 -2.16 8.36 6.05
N SER A 55 -3.02 7.33 5.99
CA SER A 55 -2.71 6.00 6.52
C SER A 55 -1.59 5.33 5.72
N LEU A 56 -1.60 5.46 4.39
CA LEU A 56 -0.57 4.88 3.53
C LEU A 56 0.80 5.60 3.69
N LYS A 57 0.81 6.93 3.82
CA LYS A 57 2.02 7.72 4.11
C LYS A 57 2.63 7.36 5.47
N GLY A 58 1.80 7.18 6.50
CA GLY A 58 2.26 6.72 7.81
C GLY A 58 2.99 5.38 7.75
N LEU A 59 2.62 4.46 6.85
CA LEU A 59 3.30 3.16 6.70
C LEU A 59 4.71 3.28 6.09
N VAL A 60 4.98 4.34 5.32
CA VAL A 60 6.33 4.65 4.82
C VAL A 60 7.19 5.17 5.96
N GLU A 61 6.68 6.13 6.73
CA GLU A 61 7.41 6.78 7.84
C GLU A 61 7.81 5.82 8.97
N ILE A 62 6.99 4.81 9.29
CA ILE A 62 7.32 3.81 10.32
C ILE A 62 8.53 2.95 9.87
N SER A 63 8.73 2.74 8.57
CA SER A 63 9.91 2.02 8.04
C SER A 63 11.22 2.76 8.32
N ASP A 64 11.21 4.09 8.21
CA ASP A 64 12.40 4.93 8.39
C ASP A 64 12.78 5.09 9.87
N LEU A 65 11.78 5.13 10.76
CA LEU A 65 11.99 5.28 12.21
C LEU A 65 12.58 4.02 12.87
N ASN A 66 12.25 2.83 12.39
CA ASN A 66 12.77 1.58 12.93
C ASN A 66 14.22 1.31 12.49
N SER A 67 14.61 1.74 11.29
CA SER A 67 16.00 1.65 10.82
C SER A 67 16.97 2.41 11.74
N ASN A 68 16.50 3.47 12.42
CA ASN A 68 17.32 4.31 13.30
C ASN A 68 17.37 3.85 14.77
N LYS A 69 16.60 2.82 15.19
CA LYS A 69 16.47 2.41 16.61
C LYS A 69 17.12 1.07 16.96
N ASN A 70 17.82 0.42 16.04
CA ASN A 70 18.37 -0.93 16.24
C ASN A 70 19.69 -0.94 17.04
N ASN A 71 19.64 -0.58 18.32
CA ASN A 71 20.78 -0.65 19.25
C ASN A 71 20.53 -1.52 20.51
N GLU A 72 19.52 -2.39 20.56
CA GLU A 72 19.32 -3.26 21.74
C GLU A 72 18.99 -4.73 21.38
N GLU A 73 19.89 -5.58 21.87
CA GLU A 73 20.00 -7.04 21.89
C GLU A 73 18.69 -7.85 21.97
N HIS A 74 18.10 -8.18 20.82
CA HIS A 74 17.33 -9.41 20.61
C HIS A 74 17.48 -9.79 19.13
N THR A 75 17.66 -11.08 18.81
CA THR A 75 17.96 -11.60 17.44
C THR A 75 17.27 -10.77 16.34
N PRO A 76 18.01 -9.87 15.65
CA PRO A 76 17.42 -8.76 14.89
C PRO A 76 16.57 -9.25 13.71
N GLU A 77 16.93 -10.38 13.12
CA GLU A 77 16.31 -10.92 11.90
C GLU A 77 14.82 -11.29 12.08
N SER A 78 14.42 -11.81 13.24
CA SER A 78 13.03 -12.25 13.45
C SER A 78 12.06 -11.09 13.72
N ARG A 79 12.50 -10.03 14.41
CA ARG A 79 11.65 -8.85 14.68
C ARG A 79 11.45 -8.00 13.43
N GLU A 80 12.52 -7.80 12.66
CA GLU A 80 12.45 -7.07 11.40
C GLU A 80 11.55 -7.78 10.38
N PHE A 81 11.68 -9.11 10.27
CA PHE A 81 10.80 -9.93 9.42
C PHE A 81 9.32 -9.79 9.80
N LEU A 82 8.99 -9.92 11.10
CA LEU A 82 7.62 -9.76 11.59
C LEU A 82 7.07 -8.37 11.29
N PHE A 83 7.89 -7.33 11.46
CA PHE A 83 7.50 -5.95 11.17
C PHE A 83 7.22 -5.72 9.68
N ILE A 84 8.07 -6.25 8.79
CA ILE A 84 7.86 -6.17 7.33
C ILE A 84 6.56 -6.88 6.93
N GLN A 85 6.29 -8.04 7.53
CA GLN A 85 5.07 -8.80 7.28
C GLN A 85 3.82 -8.07 7.78
N GLU A 86 3.90 -7.45 8.96
CA GLU A 86 2.83 -6.65 9.53
C GLU A 86 2.54 -5.42 8.65
N ARG A 87 3.59 -4.67 8.25
CA ARG A 87 3.46 -3.54 7.30
C ARG A 87 2.80 -3.99 6.01
N SER A 88 3.23 -5.10 5.43
CA SER A 88 2.63 -5.66 4.21
C SER A 88 1.15 -5.99 4.42
N THR A 89 0.79 -6.57 5.57
CA THR A 89 -0.60 -6.88 5.93
C THR A 89 -1.45 -5.62 6.06
N MET A 90 -0.92 -4.54 6.63
CA MET A 90 -1.60 -3.24 6.71
C MET A 90 -1.85 -2.66 5.32
N VAL A 91 -0.87 -2.72 4.41
CA VAL A 91 -1.04 -2.28 3.01
C VAL A 91 -2.13 -3.11 2.31
N LYS A 92 -2.14 -4.44 2.46
CA LYS A 92 -3.23 -5.30 1.91
C LYS A 92 -4.59 -4.88 2.44
N THR A 93 -4.70 -4.69 3.74
CA THR A 93 -5.95 -4.31 4.40
C THR A 93 -6.47 -2.97 3.89
N LEU A 94 -5.58 -1.99 3.72
CA LEU A 94 -5.91 -0.68 3.17
C LEU A 94 -6.42 -0.80 1.73
N LEU A 95 -5.71 -1.53 0.86
CA LEU A 95 -6.13 -1.75 -0.53
C LEU A 95 -7.49 -2.43 -0.62
N LEU A 96 -7.73 -3.50 0.16
CA LEU A 96 -9.03 -4.18 0.19
C LEU A 96 -10.15 -3.26 0.68
N THR A 97 -9.86 -2.39 1.66
CA THR A 97 -10.83 -1.42 2.17
C THR A 97 -11.18 -0.38 1.11
N VAL A 98 -10.18 0.15 0.40
CA VAL A 98 -10.39 1.10 -0.70
C VAL A 98 -11.20 0.47 -1.83
N ILE A 99 -10.86 -0.77 -2.24
CA ILE A 99 -11.60 -1.52 -3.27
C ILE A 99 -13.06 -1.69 -2.85
N LYS A 100 -13.29 -2.15 -1.60
CA LYS A 100 -14.63 -2.34 -1.05
C LYS A 100 -15.42 -1.03 -1.08
N GLU A 101 -14.84 0.07 -0.61
CA GLU A 101 -15.54 1.36 -0.57
C GLU A 101 -15.81 1.91 -1.97
N SER A 102 -14.90 1.69 -2.93
CA SER A 102 -15.11 2.03 -4.34
C SER A 102 -16.30 1.28 -4.92
N ILE A 103 -16.38 -0.04 -4.69
CA ILE A 103 -17.50 -0.88 -5.13
C ILE A 103 -18.81 -0.43 -4.49
N LEU A 104 -18.82 -0.20 -3.18
CA LEU A 104 -20.03 0.26 -2.47
C LEU A 104 -20.52 1.62 -2.96
N ARG A 105 -19.60 2.55 -3.23
CA ARG A 105 -19.93 3.85 -3.81
C ARG A 105 -20.56 3.70 -5.19
N GLU A 106 -19.98 2.88 -6.06
CA GLU A 106 -20.56 2.60 -7.38
C GLU A 106 -21.94 1.94 -7.27
N MET A 107 -22.11 1.00 -6.34
CA MET A 107 -23.41 0.36 -6.09
C MET A 107 -24.46 1.38 -5.63
N SER A 108 -24.13 2.26 -4.67
CA SER A 108 -25.05 3.32 -4.21
C SER A 108 -25.45 4.25 -5.36
N ILE A 109 -24.50 4.65 -6.21
CA ILE A 109 -24.79 5.49 -7.39
C ILE A 109 -25.73 4.79 -8.38
N ARG A 110 -25.49 3.50 -8.67
CA ARG A 110 -26.27 2.74 -9.66
C ARG A 110 -27.66 2.33 -9.17
N PHE A 111 -27.79 2.00 -7.89
CA PHE A 111 -29.00 1.41 -7.32
C PHE A 111 -29.77 2.35 -6.38
N GLY A 112 -29.28 3.57 -6.14
CA GLY A 112 -30.00 4.61 -5.40
C GLY A 112 -30.16 4.32 -3.90
N SER A 113 -29.09 3.87 -3.25
CA SER A 113 -29.02 3.75 -1.78
C SER A 113 -28.43 4.98 -1.12
#